data_AF-A0A7Z9L7V4-F1
#
_entry.id   AF-A0A7Z9L7V4-F1
#
_cell.length_a   1.000
_cell.length_b   1.000
_cell.length_c   1.000
_cell.angle_alpha   90.00
_cell.angle_beta   90.00
_cell.angle_gamma   90.00
#
_symmetry.space_group_name_H-M   'P 1'
#
loop_
_entity.id
_entity.type
_entity.pdbx_description
1 polymer ?
#
loop_
_entity_poly.entity_id
_entity_poly.type
_entity_poly.pdbx_seq_one_letter_code
_entity_poly.pdbx_strand_id
1 'polypeptide(L)'
;GLSHLRKPSALMDLRTIAVSRLMLDNFPHIKAYWIMLGIGTAQTALAYGADDLDGTVRHELIYHDAGATTPEILSVEDIRRLIVETGREAVERDTLYRHVQRDSEDLTQWQIGEEIHVGS
;
A
#
# COMPACT_ATOMS: atom_id res chain seq x y z
N GLY A 1 -29.30 -2.05 13.64
CA GLY A 1 -29.40 -0.75 12.94
C GLY A 1 -28.25 -0.63 11.96
N LEU A 2 -28.46 0.04 10.81
CA LEU A 2 -27.53 0.21 9.67
C LEU A 2 -27.29 -0.99 8.74
N SER A 3 -27.82 -2.18 9.03
CA SER A 3 -27.69 -3.36 8.14
C SER A 3 -28.36 -3.22 6.77
N HIS A 4 -29.21 -2.20 6.57
CA HIS A 4 -29.89 -1.91 5.31
C HIS A 4 -29.07 -0.97 4.39
N LEU A 5 -28.00 -0.36 4.90
CA LEU A 5 -27.12 0.45 4.07
C LEU A 5 -26.24 -0.46 3.23
N ARG A 6 -26.29 -0.25 1.92
CA ARG A 6 -25.45 -1.00 0.98
C ARG A 6 -24.00 -0.60 1.20
N LYS A 7 -23.11 -1.59 1.37
CA LYS A 7 -21.67 -1.35 1.37
C LYS A 7 -21.24 -0.80 -0.01
N PRO A 8 -20.22 0.06 -0.06
CA PRO A 8 -19.60 0.43 -1.33
C PRO A 8 -19.20 -0.82 -2.12
N SER A 9 -19.37 -0.75 -3.44
CA SER A 9 -18.79 -1.74 -4.34
C SER A 9 -17.34 -1.34 -4.69
N ALA A 10 -16.49 -2.30 -5.03
CA ALA A 10 -15.13 -2.01 -5.51
C ALA A 10 -15.07 -0.95 -6.63
N LEU A 11 -16.04 -0.95 -7.56
CA LEU A 11 -16.11 0.07 -8.61
C LEU A 11 -16.37 1.49 -8.07
N MET A 12 -17.15 1.62 -6.99
CA MET A 12 -17.37 2.90 -6.31
C MET A 12 -16.10 3.36 -5.60
N ASP A 13 -15.37 2.43 -4.96
CA ASP A 13 -14.10 2.75 -4.30
C ASP A 13 -13.06 3.23 -5.32
N LEU A 14 -12.87 2.49 -6.42
CA LEU A 14 -11.96 2.86 -7.51
C LEU A 14 -12.34 4.20 -8.15
N ARG A 15 -13.63 4.44 -8.39
CA ARG A 15 -14.10 5.75 -8.89
C ARG A 15 -13.78 6.87 -7.91
N THR A 16 -13.98 6.63 -6.62
CA THR A 16 -13.71 7.63 -5.58
C THR A 16 -12.22 7.98 -5.56
N ILE A 17 -11.34 6.98 -5.64
CA ILE A 17 -9.88 7.19 -5.70
C ILE A 17 -9.49 8.00 -6.95
N ALA A 18 -10.04 7.67 -8.12
CA ALA A 18 -9.77 8.40 -9.36
C ALA A 18 -10.25 9.85 -9.31
N VAL A 19 -11.45 10.09 -8.79
CA VAL A 19 -11.97 11.45 -8.61
C VAL A 19 -11.12 12.22 -7.60
N SER A 20 -10.74 11.60 -6.48
CA SER A 20 -9.84 12.21 -5.49
C SER A 20 -8.51 12.63 -6.12
N ARG A 21 -7.91 11.80 -6.99
CA ARG A 21 -6.66 12.16 -7.70
C ARG A 21 -6.81 13.41 -8.57
N LEU A 22 -7.97 13.60 -9.19
CA LEU A 22 -8.23 14.76 -10.03
C LEU A 22 -8.60 16.01 -9.23
N MET A 23 -9.27 15.84 -8.09
CA MET A 23 -9.82 16.94 -7.30
C MET A 23 -8.89 17.46 -6.22
N LEU A 24 -8.01 16.61 -5.69
CA LEU A 24 -7.09 16.93 -4.58
C LEU A 24 -5.69 17.25 -5.12
N ASP A 25 -5.60 18.30 -5.93
CA ASP A 25 -4.35 18.74 -6.58
C ASP A 25 -3.25 19.22 -5.60
N ASN A 26 -3.63 19.46 -4.34
CA ASN A 26 -2.76 19.87 -3.24
C ASN A 26 -2.37 18.74 -2.28
N PHE A 27 -2.78 17.50 -2.56
CA PHE A 27 -2.36 16.31 -1.82
C PHE A 27 -1.51 15.41 -2.71
N PRO A 28 -0.21 15.24 -2.42
CA PRO A 28 0.66 14.45 -3.29
C PRO A 28 0.24 12.98 -3.30
N HIS A 29 0.00 12.37 -2.15
CA HIS A 29 -0.19 10.92 -2.07
C HIS A 29 -1.64 10.54 -1.81
N ILE A 30 -2.11 9.51 -2.52
CA ILE A 30 -3.41 8.85 -2.27
C ILE A 30 -3.16 7.41 -1.85
N LYS A 31 -3.65 7.10 -0.66
CA LYS A 31 -3.51 5.79 -0.02
C LYS A 31 -4.61 4.82 -0.44
N ALA A 32 -4.21 3.61 -0.81
CA ALA A 32 -5.06 2.43 -0.94
C ALA A 32 -4.82 1.50 0.27
N TYR A 33 -5.73 1.55 1.26
CA TYR A 33 -5.63 0.74 2.47
C TYR A 33 -6.28 -0.63 2.27
N TRP A 34 -5.47 -1.68 2.08
CA TRP A 34 -5.97 -2.98 1.61
C TRP A 34 -6.80 -3.74 2.64
N ILE A 35 -6.65 -3.48 3.95
CA ILE A 35 -7.50 -4.07 5.00
C ILE A 35 -8.97 -3.67 4.83
N MET A 36 -9.23 -2.46 4.32
CA MET A 36 -10.60 -1.99 4.08
C MET A 36 -11.08 -2.30 2.66
N LEU A 37 -10.22 -2.15 1.66
CA LEU A 37 -10.57 -2.29 0.24
C LEU A 37 -10.59 -3.76 -0.23
N GLY A 38 -9.87 -4.64 0.47
CA GLY A 38 -9.46 -5.94 -0.04
C GLY A 38 -8.29 -5.82 -1.02
N ILE A 39 -7.46 -6.88 -1.08
CA ILE A 39 -6.21 -6.91 -1.85
C ILE A 39 -6.42 -6.54 -3.32
N GLY A 40 -7.38 -7.19 -4.00
CA GLY A 40 -7.60 -6.98 -5.44
C GLY A 40 -8.04 -5.55 -5.77
N THR A 41 -8.92 -4.96 -4.95
CA THR A 41 -9.34 -3.56 -5.12
C THR A 41 -8.19 -2.60 -4.86
N ALA A 42 -7.40 -2.83 -3.80
CA ALA A 42 -6.26 -1.98 -3.47
C ALA A 42 -5.15 -2.05 -4.53
N GLN A 43 -4.85 -3.23 -5.06
CA GLN A 43 -3.93 -3.41 -6.19
C GLN A 43 -4.45 -2.68 -7.42
N THR A 44 -5.73 -2.84 -7.76
CA THR A 44 -6.35 -2.15 -8.90
C THR A 44 -6.34 -0.63 -8.72
N ALA A 45 -6.48 -0.14 -7.48
CA ALA A 45 -6.48 1.29 -7.17
C ALA A 45 -5.18 2.00 -7.59
N LEU A 46 -4.06 1.28 -7.69
CA LEU A 46 -2.81 1.81 -8.21
C LEU A 46 -2.95 2.29 -9.67
N ALA A 47 -3.84 1.69 -10.46
CA ALA A 47 -4.15 2.16 -11.82
C ALA A 47 -5.19 3.30 -11.84
N TYR A 48 -5.82 3.60 -10.71
CA TYR A 48 -6.87 4.62 -10.56
C TYR A 48 -6.41 5.85 -9.79
N GLY A 49 -5.10 6.02 -9.58
CA GLY A 49 -4.52 7.24 -9.01
C GLY A 49 -4.05 7.12 -7.57
N ALA A 50 -4.19 5.96 -6.92
CA ALA A 50 -3.45 5.68 -5.69
C ALA A 50 -1.97 5.42 -6.01
N ASP A 51 -1.10 5.82 -5.11
CA ASP A 51 0.36 5.60 -5.19
C ASP A 51 0.95 5.00 -3.91
N ASP A 52 0.14 4.87 -2.85
CA ASP A 52 0.56 4.35 -1.54
C ASP A 52 -0.30 3.15 -1.13
N LEU A 53 0.23 1.93 -1.31
CA LEU A 53 -0.42 0.69 -0.87
C LEU A 53 -0.05 0.42 0.60
N ASP A 54 -1.04 0.46 1.50
CA ASP A 54 -0.81 0.47 2.95
C ASP A 54 -1.67 -0.55 3.71
N GLY A 55 -1.23 -0.99 4.89
CA GLY A 55 -1.89 -1.97 5.74
C GLY A 55 -1.01 -2.49 6.88
N THR A 56 -1.46 -3.58 7.52
CA THR A 56 -0.65 -4.27 8.52
C THR A 56 0.42 -5.12 7.83
N VAL A 57 1.65 -4.60 7.80
CA VAL A 57 2.78 -5.25 7.13
C VAL A 57 3.60 -6.04 8.14
N ARG A 58 4.07 -7.23 7.75
CA ARG A 58 5.08 -7.98 8.49
C ARG A 58 6.39 -8.02 7.71
N HIS A 59 7.46 -7.54 8.34
CA HIS A 59 8.82 -7.81 7.89
C HIS A 59 9.24 -9.17 8.44
N GLU A 60 9.20 -10.21 7.61
CA GLU A 60 9.71 -11.52 8.00
C GLU A 60 11.24 -11.53 7.89
N LEU A 61 11.93 -11.12 8.96
CA LEU A 61 13.40 -11.14 9.06
C LEU A 61 13.97 -12.57 9.27
N ILE A 62 13.20 -13.60 8.88
CA ILE A 62 13.47 -15.06 8.91
C ILE A 62 13.54 -15.69 10.33
N TYR A 63 12.48 -16.39 10.72
CA TYR A 63 12.45 -17.86 10.91
C TYR A 63 10.98 -18.26 11.07
N HIS A 64 10.61 -19.30 10.34
CA HIS A 64 9.31 -19.93 10.38
C HIS A 64 9.08 -20.50 11.79
N ASP A 65 8.32 -19.81 12.64
CA ASP A 65 7.63 -20.41 13.79
C ASP A 65 6.79 -19.37 14.53
N ALA A 66 5.49 -19.40 14.27
CA ALA A 66 4.44 -19.19 15.25
C ALA A 66 3.15 -19.28 14.45
N GLY A 67 2.34 -20.31 14.71
CA GLY A 67 1.02 -20.52 14.12
C GLY A 67 0.00 -19.46 14.56
N ALA A 68 0.32 -18.18 14.37
CA ALA A 68 -0.54 -17.06 14.71
C ALA A 68 -1.48 -16.79 13.53
N THR A 69 -2.70 -17.32 13.62
CA THR A 69 -3.85 -16.90 12.81
C THR A 69 -4.27 -15.49 13.20
N THR A 70 -3.54 -14.50 12.69
CA THR A 70 -3.90 -13.08 12.80
C THR A 70 -4.71 -12.66 11.56
N PRO A 71 -5.60 -11.65 11.68
CA PRO A 71 -6.33 -11.11 10.53
C PRO A 71 -5.34 -10.75 9.43
N GLU A 72 -5.70 -11.02 8.17
CA GLU A 72 -4.90 -10.89 6.94
C GLU A 72 -3.66 -10.02 7.16
N ILE A 73 -2.45 -10.60 7.15
CA ILE A 73 -1.18 -9.89 7.19
C ILE A 73 -0.53 -10.10 5.83
N LEU A 74 0.01 -9.03 5.23
CA LEU A 74 0.86 -9.15 4.04
C LEU A 74 2.32 -9.01 4.44
N SER A 75 3.17 -9.88 3.87
CA SER A 75 4.61 -9.68 3.95
C SER A 75 5.02 -8.49 3.07
N VAL A 76 6.19 -7.92 3.34
CA VAL A 76 6.80 -6.89 2.47
C VAL A 76 6.93 -7.39 1.04
N GLU A 77 7.31 -8.65 0.87
CA GLU A 77 7.47 -9.27 -0.46
C GLU A 77 6.13 -9.40 -1.19
N ASP A 78 5.05 -9.73 -0.47
CA ASP A 78 3.72 -9.76 -1.09
C ASP A 78 3.27 -8.37 -1.55
N ILE A 79 3.49 -7.34 -0.73
CA ILE A 79 3.18 -5.95 -1.11
C ILE A 79 4.00 -5.51 -2.32
N ARG A 80 5.31 -5.81 -2.32
CA ARG A 80 6.21 -5.56 -3.44
C ARG A 80 5.69 -6.24 -4.71
N ARG A 81 5.35 -7.52 -4.63
CA ARG A 81 4.81 -8.30 -5.75
C ARG A 81 3.52 -7.68 -6.28
N LEU A 82 2.57 -7.34 -5.41
CA LEU A 82 1.31 -6.71 -5.79
C LEU A 82 1.53 -5.40 -6.56
N ILE A 83 2.46 -4.56 -6.11
CA ILE A 83 2.79 -3.29 -6.79
C ILE A 83 3.44 -3.57 -8.15
N VAL A 84 4.45 -4.44 -8.23
CA VAL A 84 5.19 -4.76 -9.45
C VAL A 84 4.29 -5.40 -10.51
N GLU A 85 3.33 -6.24 -10.13
CA GLU A 85 2.34 -6.83 -11.04
C GLU A 85 1.47 -5.78 -11.76
N THR A 86 1.38 -4.55 -11.22
CA THR A 86 0.70 -3.42 -11.89
C THR A 86 1.59 -2.64 -12.86
N GLY A 87 2.85 -3.07 -13.05
CA GLY A 87 3.85 -2.37 -13.87
C GLY A 87 4.46 -1.16 -13.20
N ARG A 88 4.42 -1.08 -11.86
CA ARG A 88 4.97 0.02 -11.05
C ARG A 88 6.22 -0.41 -10.28
N GLU A 89 7.04 0.55 -9.89
CA GLU A 89 8.14 0.31 -8.94
C GLU A 89 7.61 0.30 -7.50
N ALA A 90 8.04 -0.68 -6.71
CA ALA A 90 7.71 -0.75 -5.29
C ALA A 90 8.81 -0.08 -4.45
N VAL A 91 8.44 0.98 -3.75
CA VAL A 91 9.34 1.77 -2.89
C VAL A 91 8.87 1.70 -1.45
N GLU A 92 9.77 1.35 -0.53
CA GLU A 92 9.50 1.46 0.91
C GLU A 92 9.66 2.90 1.38
N ARG A 93 8.76 3.36 2.24
CA ARG A 93 8.67 4.76 2.67
C ARG A 93 8.48 4.95 4.16
N ASP A 94 9.00 6.05 4.69
CA ASP A 94 8.74 6.49 6.05
C ASP A 94 7.41 7.28 6.17
N THR A 95 7.08 7.79 7.35
CA THR A 95 5.83 8.54 7.57
C THR A 95 5.76 9.87 6.83
N LEU A 96 6.89 10.37 6.31
CA LEU A 96 7.00 11.61 5.55
C LEU A 96 7.18 11.37 4.05
N TYR A 97 6.91 10.15 3.56
CA TYR A 97 7.05 9.77 2.15
C TYR A 97 8.47 9.93 1.61
N ARG A 98 9.48 9.61 2.42
CA ARG A 98 10.88 9.52 1.98
C ARG A 98 11.29 8.08 1.79
N HIS A 99 12.17 7.82 0.82
CA HIS A 99 12.71 6.49 0.55
C HIS A 99 13.35 5.90 1.81
N VAL A 100 12.99 4.68 2.16
CA VAL A 100 13.71 3.86 3.14
C VAL A 100 14.70 2.99 2.37
N GLN A 101 15.99 3.26 2.55
CA GLN A 101 17.06 2.47 1.95
C GLN A 101 17.61 1.51 3.00
N ARG A 102 17.35 0.23 2.82
CA ARG A 102 17.86 -0.83 3.71
C ARG A 102 19.22 -1.32 3.22
N ASP A 103 20.12 -1.65 4.14
CA ASP A 103 21.36 -2.32 3.82
C ASP A 103 21.05 -3.74 3.29
N SER A 104 21.69 -4.13 2.19
CA SER A 104 21.43 -5.43 1.55
C SER A 104 21.97 -6.63 2.35
N GLU A 105 22.96 -6.41 3.21
CA GLU A 105 23.58 -7.42 4.06
C GLU A 105 22.93 -7.46 5.46
N ASP A 106 22.40 -6.33 5.95
CA ASP A 106 21.66 -6.24 7.22
C ASP A 106 20.40 -5.36 7.10
N LEU A 107 19.26 -5.99 6.85
CA LEU A 107 17.96 -5.30 6.70
C LEU A 107 17.51 -4.52 7.96
N THR A 108 18.13 -4.74 9.12
CA THR A 108 17.84 -3.96 10.33
C THR A 108 18.47 -2.58 10.30
N GLN A 109 19.53 -2.40 9.50
CA GLN A 109 20.13 -1.11 9.22
C GLN A 109 19.42 -0.45 8.03
N TRP A 110 19.06 0.81 8.20
CA TRP A 110 18.41 1.60 7.16
C TRP A 110 18.73 3.08 7.31
N GLN A 111 18.61 3.79 6.20
CA GLN A 111 18.75 5.24 6.14
C GLN A 111 17.57 5.85 5.37
N ILE A 112 17.29 7.11 5.67
CA ILE A 112 16.29 7.89 4.94
C ILE A 112 16.95 8.55 3.73
N GLY A 113 16.38 8.30 2.56
CA GLY A 113 16.76 8.90 1.29
C GLY A 113 15.95 10.15 0.95
N GLU A 114 15.78 10.37 -0.35
CA GLU A 114 15.04 11.50 -0.92
C GLU A 114 13.52 11.37 -0.77
N GLU A 115 12.82 12.46 -1.01
CA GLU A 115 11.35 12.52 -1.02
C GLU A 115 10.80 11.79 -2.25
N ILE A 116 9.72 11.03 -2.06
CA ILE A 116 9.03 10.31 -3.13
C ILE A 116 8.07 11.28 -3.81
N HIS A 117 8.25 11.49 -5.11
CA HIS A 117 7.34 12.30 -5.90
C HIS A 117 6.30 11.45 -6.63
N VAL A 118 5.12 12.01 -6.86
CA VAL A 118 4.04 11.32 -7.57
C VAL A 118 4.48 11.07 -9.02
N GLY A 119 4.44 9.81 -9.45
CA GLY A 119 4.68 9.44 -10.86
C GLY A 119 6.14 9.16 -11.22
N SER A 120 7.02 9.02 -10.23
CA SER A 120 8.32 8.33 -10.39
C SER A 120 8.14 6.85 -10.70
#